data_AF-B8GG42-F1
#
_entry.id   AF-B8GG42-F1
#
_cell.length_a   1.000
_cell.length_b   1.000
_cell.length_c   1.000
_cell.angle_alpha   90.00
_cell.angle_beta   90.00
_cell.angle_gamma   90.00
#
_symmetry.space_group_name_H-M   'P 1'
#
loop_
_entity.id
_entity.type
_entity.pdbx_description
1 polymer ?
#
loop_
_entity_poly.entity_id
_entity_poly.type
_entity_poly.pdbx_seq_one_letter_code
_entity_poly.pdbx_strand_id
1 'polypeptide(L)'
;MMNIPAFEVSETKKNRFAEFVSNFTHPPFLSIPTFIVLNLFLLDPHNFFVITGICVFFAAILPVGILIFWAKTITKDELDFPIKEDRRYPLLIVILSYLIGTVILFTLHAPPMATSLMFCYFSNTLVVFFINLYWKISIHSMGIAGPTTALFIVFGFFGSILAWLIPVVMWSRVYLKRHTMSQVIAGASLGFVFTGIQIKILYGFIFRINLDVFPIFWLVYAFIGPAIVLSIAGYLNNKGMKDGYTRKTIVFFGFISIVIYLYLAPIGATVFLLISGCLYVAIAFFSSPGFLWFDGIRRILDAP
;
A
#
# COMPACT_ATOMS: atom_id res chain seq x y z
N MET A 1 -39.69 15.39 12.31
CA MET A 1 -38.45 14.70 11.89
C MET A 1 -37.76 15.60 10.89
N MET A 2 -36.54 16.09 11.19
CA MET A 2 -35.77 16.91 10.24
C MET A 2 -35.49 16.09 8.98
N ASN A 3 -35.86 16.63 7.82
CA ASN A 3 -35.50 16.06 6.52
C ASN A 3 -34.01 16.30 6.30
N ILE A 4 -33.18 15.31 6.64
CA ILE A 4 -31.77 15.34 6.29
C ILE A 4 -31.70 15.10 4.76
N PRO A 5 -31.15 16.04 3.97
CA PRO A 5 -31.08 15.89 2.53
C PRO A 5 -30.30 14.63 2.14
N ALA A 6 -30.76 13.92 1.10
CA ALA A 6 -30.17 12.66 0.65
C ALA A 6 -28.66 12.76 0.33
N PHE A 7 -28.18 13.96 -0.03
CA PHE A 7 -26.76 14.28 -0.22
C PHE A 7 -25.95 14.11 1.09
N GLU A 8 -26.44 14.63 2.20
CA GLU A 8 -25.79 14.59 3.51
C GLU A 8 -25.78 13.16 4.10
N VAL A 9 -26.83 12.38 3.83
CA VAL A 9 -26.90 10.93 4.17
C VAL A 9 -25.89 10.10 3.35
N SER A 10 -25.62 10.47 2.10
CA SER A 10 -24.64 9.78 1.25
C SER A 10 -23.20 10.07 1.70
N GLU A 11 -22.88 11.34 1.98
CA GLU A 11 -21.59 11.78 2.54
C GLU A 11 -21.28 11.06 3.86
N THR A 12 -22.26 11.00 4.78
CA THR A 12 -22.07 10.31 6.06
C THR A 12 -21.81 8.80 5.91
N LYS A 13 -22.48 8.10 4.99
CA LYS A 13 -22.20 6.68 4.69
C LYS A 13 -20.80 6.48 4.10
N LYS A 14 -20.37 7.33 3.17
CA LYS A 14 -19.03 7.27 2.56
C LYS A 14 -17.95 7.53 3.60
N ASN A 15 -18.13 8.53 4.46
CA ASN A 15 -17.20 8.82 5.55
C ASN A 15 -17.04 7.61 6.50
N ARG A 16 -18.15 7.00 6.93
CA ARG A 16 -18.10 5.78 7.75
C ARG A 16 -17.37 4.63 7.06
N PHE A 17 -17.58 4.45 5.76
CA PHE A 17 -16.88 3.41 5.00
C PHE A 17 -15.37 3.72 4.87
N ALA A 18 -15.01 4.97 4.61
CA ALA A 18 -13.62 5.39 4.55
C ALA A 18 -12.92 5.19 5.90
N GLU A 19 -13.57 5.52 7.03
CA GLU A 19 -13.06 5.27 8.37
C GLU A 19 -12.89 3.78 8.65
N PHE A 20 -13.87 2.95 8.27
CA PHE A 20 -13.76 1.49 8.39
C PHE A 20 -12.55 0.96 7.63
N VAL A 21 -12.38 1.32 6.36
CA VAL A 21 -11.21 0.94 5.55
C VAL A 21 -9.93 1.39 6.24
N SER A 22 -9.88 2.64 6.71
CA SER A 22 -8.70 3.19 7.36
C SER A 22 -8.31 2.42 8.61
N ASN A 23 -9.28 2.07 9.46
CA ASN A 23 -9.03 1.37 10.72
C ASN A 23 -8.66 -0.10 10.48
N PHE A 24 -9.30 -0.75 9.49
CA PHE A 24 -9.03 -2.14 9.15
C PHE A 24 -7.66 -2.34 8.50
N THR A 25 -7.19 -1.33 7.74
CA THR A 25 -5.94 -1.42 6.96
C THR A 25 -4.73 -0.83 7.67
N HIS A 26 -4.77 -0.73 9.00
CA HIS A 26 -3.58 -0.45 9.78
C HIS A 26 -2.49 -1.50 9.46
N PRO A 27 -1.27 -1.09 9.07
CA PRO A 27 -0.24 -2.01 8.58
C PRO A 27 0.06 -3.22 9.49
N PRO A 28 0.14 -3.07 10.83
CA PRO A 28 0.38 -4.21 11.72
C PRO A 28 -0.75 -5.25 11.70
N PHE A 29 -2.01 -4.88 11.40
CA PHE A 29 -3.07 -5.86 11.29
C PHE A 29 -2.94 -6.72 10.03
N LEU A 30 -2.45 -6.15 8.93
CA LEU A 30 -2.24 -6.87 7.69
C LEU A 30 -1.03 -7.83 7.75
N SER A 31 -0.09 -7.62 8.66
CA SER A 31 1.02 -8.56 8.84
C SER A 31 0.56 -9.91 9.39
N ILE A 32 -0.54 -9.96 10.17
CA ILE A 32 -1.08 -11.19 10.74
C ILE A 32 -1.48 -12.20 9.64
N PRO A 33 -2.46 -11.90 8.76
CA PRO A 33 -2.82 -12.83 7.69
C PRO A 33 -1.67 -13.07 6.72
N THR A 34 -0.80 -12.07 6.49
CA THR A 34 0.36 -12.23 5.61
C THR A 34 1.31 -13.32 6.13
N PHE A 35 1.74 -13.24 7.39
CA PHE A 35 2.66 -14.23 7.94
C PHE A 35 2.00 -15.60 8.14
N ILE A 36 0.71 -15.64 8.48
CA ILE A 36 -0.04 -16.90 8.54
C ILE A 36 -0.04 -17.57 7.17
N VAL A 37 -0.49 -16.88 6.12
CA VAL A 37 -0.54 -17.43 4.77
C VAL A 37 0.86 -17.85 4.32
N LEU A 38 1.87 -16.99 4.48
CA LEU A 38 3.24 -17.29 4.07
C LEU A 38 3.78 -18.55 4.76
N ASN A 39 3.64 -18.64 6.07
CA ASN A 39 4.21 -19.74 6.84
C ASN A 39 3.42 -21.04 6.70
N LEU A 40 2.12 -21.00 6.40
CA LEU A 40 1.32 -22.20 6.11
C LEU A 40 1.90 -23.01 4.93
N PHE A 41 2.52 -22.35 3.96
CA PHE A 41 3.14 -23.00 2.80
C PHE A 41 4.64 -23.28 2.98
N LEU A 42 5.31 -22.61 3.92
CA LEU A 42 6.76 -22.70 4.10
C LEU A 42 7.20 -23.61 5.25
N LEU A 43 6.31 -23.97 6.17
CA LEU A 43 6.66 -24.66 7.41
C LEU A 43 5.80 -25.90 7.64
N ASP A 44 6.40 -26.89 8.31
CA ASP A 44 5.67 -27.98 8.93
C ASP A 44 4.83 -27.50 10.13
N PRO A 45 3.84 -28.28 10.61
CA PRO A 45 2.93 -27.84 11.66
C PRO A 45 3.62 -27.41 12.97
N HIS A 46 4.72 -28.05 13.37
CA HIS A 46 5.40 -27.69 14.62
C HIS A 46 6.09 -26.33 14.50
N ASN A 47 6.91 -26.16 13.46
CA ASN A 47 7.61 -24.91 13.23
C ASN A 47 6.66 -23.77 12.84
N PHE A 48 5.52 -24.08 12.22
CA PHE A 48 4.48 -23.13 11.87
C PHE A 48 4.03 -22.31 13.08
N PHE A 49 3.66 -22.94 14.19
CA PHE A 49 3.15 -22.22 15.37
C PHE A 49 4.21 -21.32 16.01
N VAL A 50 5.44 -21.82 16.13
CA VAL A 50 6.55 -21.08 16.77
C VAL A 50 6.95 -19.87 15.92
N ILE A 51 7.29 -20.10 14.65
CA ILE A 51 7.78 -19.03 13.77
C ILE A 51 6.67 -18.02 13.46
N THR A 52 5.44 -18.49 13.19
CA THR A 52 4.31 -17.58 12.95
C THR A 52 3.95 -16.80 14.21
N GLY A 53 4.02 -17.42 15.39
CA GLY A 53 3.82 -16.74 16.67
C GLY A 53 4.82 -15.60 16.87
N ILE A 54 6.10 -15.84 16.60
CA ILE A 54 7.16 -14.82 16.63
C ILE A 54 6.86 -13.70 15.62
N CYS A 55 6.54 -14.07 14.37
CA CYS A 55 6.21 -13.10 13.34
C CYS A 55 5.02 -12.22 13.74
N VAL A 56 3.92 -12.82 14.19
CA VAL A 56 2.71 -12.10 14.61
C VAL A 56 2.97 -11.24 15.84
N PHE A 57 3.74 -11.73 16.80
CA PHE A 57 4.08 -10.96 18.00
C PHE A 57 4.85 -9.68 17.66
N PHE A 58 5.97 -9.81 16.94
CA PHE A 58 6.84 -8.67 16.64
C PHE A 58 6.30 -7.78 15.51
N ALA A 59 5.54 -8.34 14.56
CA ALA A 59 4.98 -7.58 13.43
C ALA A 59 3.66 -6.87 13.76
N ALA A 60 2.84 -7.46 14.65
CA ALA A 60 1.48 -7.03 14.92
C ALA A 60 1.22 -6.73 16.40
N ILE A 61 1.26 -7.74 17.27
CA ILE A 61 0.75 -7.63 18.65
C ILE A 61 1.51 -6.56 19.43
N LEU A 62 2.85 -6.63 19.43
CA LEU A 62 3.69 -5.69 20.16
C LEU A 62 3.57 -4.28 19.58
N PRO A 63 3.71 -4.03 18.25
CA PRO A 63 3.44 -2.74 17.64
C PRO A 63 2.07 -2.15 17.97
N VAL A 64 0.99 -2.93 17.84
CA VAL A 64 -0.37 -2.46 18.15
C VAL A 64 -0.51 -2.15 19.63
N GLY A 65 0.03 -2.98 20.52
CA GLY A 65 0.05 -2.73 21.96
C GLY A 65 0.74 -1.41 22.30
N ILE A 66 1.89 -1.13 21.67
CA ILE A 66 2.62 0.14 21.82
C ILE A 66 1.74 1.31 21.34
N LEU A 67 1.12 1.20 20.16
CA LEU A 67 0.28 2.26 19.60
C LEU A 67 -0.94 2.54 20.48
N ILE A 68 -1.62 1.50 20.99
CA ILE A 68 -2.77 1.65 21.89
C ILE A 68 -2.34 2.28 23.22
N PHE A 69 -1.25 1.79 23.81
CA PHE A 69 -0.72 2.34 25.06
C PHE A 69 -0.40 3.82 24.90
N TRP A 70 0.32 4.19 23.84
CA TRP A 70 0.69 5.57 23.57
C TRP A 70 -0.52 6.47 23.27
N ALA A 71 -1.49 5.97 22.51
CA ALA A 71 -2.72 6.71 22.19
C ALA A 71 -3.55 7.02 23.44
N LYS A 72 -3.61 6.09 24.41
CA LYS A 72 -4.27 6.30 25.70
C LYS A 72 -3.57 7.35 26.56
N THR A 73 -2.25 7.41 26.50
CA THR A 73 -1.47 8.34 27.32
C THR A 73 -1.45 9.76 26.75
N ILE A 74 -1.49 9.92 25.42
CA ILE A 74 -1.19 11.21 24.78
C ILE A 74 -2.34 11.76 23.91
N THR A 75 -3.06 10.92 23.14
CA THR A 75 -3.96 11.40 22.08
C THR A 75 -5.46 11.13 22.31
N LYS A 76 -5.88 10.75 23.53
CA LYS A 76 -7.28 10.41 23.85
C LYS A 76 -7.88 9.39 22.87
N ASP A 77 -7.20 8.26 22.71
CA ASP A 77 -7.64 7.07 21.94
C ASP A 77 -7.57 7.16 20.41
N GLU A 78 -6.97 8.20 19.82
CA GLU A 78 -6.77 8.27 18.37
C GLU A 78 -5.45 7.58 17.94
N LEU A 79 -5.56 6.43 17.25
CA LEU A 79 -4.43 5.63 16.74
C LEU A 79 -3.68 6.29 15.57
N ASP A 80 -4.30 7.29 14.93
CA ASP A 80 -3.77 7.97 13.75
C ASP A 80 -3.20 9.35 14.12
N PHE A 81 -2.46 9.38 15.24
CA PHE A 81 -1.75 10.51 15.86
C PHE A 81 -1.77 11.80 15.03
N PRO A 82 -2.58 12.81 15.35
CA PRO A 82 -2.69 14.02 14.51
C PRO A 82 -1.40 14.84 14.47
N ILE A 83 -0.71 14.98 15.61
CA ILE A 83 0.53 15.75 15.78
C ILE A 83 1.74 14.92 15.32
N LYS A 84 2.71 15.58 14.66
CA LYS A 84 3.85 14.89 14.02
C LYS A 84 4.88 14.41 15.05
N GLU A 85 5.05 15.15 16.13
CA GLU A 85 6.00 14.91 17.20
C GLU A 85 5.63 13.64 17.99
N ASP A 86 4.34 13.44 18.24
CA ASP A 86 3.79 12.29 18.97
C ASP A 86 3.95 10.96 18.21
N ARG A 87 4.24 11.01 16.90
CA ARG A 87 4.46 9.83 16.05
C ARG A 87 5.86 9.26 16.16
N ARG A 88 6.86 10.07 16.56
CA ARG A 88 8.27 9.71 16.39
C ARG A 88 8.67 8.58 17.33
N TYR A 89 8.32 8.68 18.61
CA TYR A 89 8.70 7.68 19.61
C TYR A 89 7.99 6.34 19.40
N PRO A 90 6.66 6.27 19.19
CA PRO A 90 6.00 4.99 18.87
C PRO A 90 6.61 4.31 17.65
N LEU A 91 6.90 5.08 16.60
CA LEU A 91 7.46 4.53 15.36
C LEU A 91 8.87 3.96 15.57
N LEU A 92 9.71 4.60 16.39
CA LEU A 92 11.04 4.08 16.74
C LEU A 92 10.96 2.76 17.52
N ILE A 93 10.03 2.64 18.48
CA ILE A 93 9.84 1.39 19.23
C ILE A 93 9.34 0.28 18.30
N VAL A 94 8.43 0.59 17.38
CA VAL A 94 7.98 -0.35 16.34
C VAL A 94 9.12 -0.81 15.44
N ILE A 95 10.00 0.10 15.01
CA ILE A 95 11.22 -0.23 14.24
C ILE A 95 12.10 -1.20 15.03
N LEU A 96 12.32 -0.96 16.33
CA LEU A 96 13.09 -1.86 17.19
C LEU A 96 12.42 -3.24 17.32
N SER A 97 11.09 -3.29 17.46
CA SER A 97 10.32 -4.55 17.48
C SER A 97 10.60 -5.38 16.22
N TYR A 98 10.52 -4.77 15.04
CA TYR A 98 10.79 -5.45 13.77
C TYR A 98 12.25 -5.91 13.65
N LEU A 99 13.20 -5.11 14.13
CA LEU A 99 14.62 -5.49 14.13
C LEU A 99 14.88 -6.70 15.03
N ILE A 100 14.35 -6.69 16.26
CA ILE A 100 14.48 -7.80 17.20
C ILE A 100 13.82 -9.07 16.62
N GLY A 101 12.60 -8.93 16.08
CA GLY A 101 11.92 -10.05 15.41
C GLY A 101 12.75 -10.61 14.25
N THR A 102 13.38 -9.76 13.45
CA THR A 102 14.27 -10.19 12.36
C THR A 102 15.46 -10.99 12.88
N VAL A 103 16.14 -10.49 13.92
CA VAL A 103 17.32 -11.16 14.51
C VAL A 103 16.91 -12.52 15.08
N ILE A 104 15.79 -12.60 15.78
CA ILE A 104 15.27 -13.87 16.32
C ILE A 104 14.99 -14.85 15.17
N LEU A 105 14.24 -14.45 14.14
CA LEU A 105 13.95 -15.31 13.00
C LEU A 105 15.21 -15.80 12.29
N PHE A 106 16.20 -14.93 12.12
CA PHE A 106 17.49 -15.28 11.54
C PHE A 106 18.23 -16.31 12.40
N THR A 107 18.30 -16.12 13.72
CA THR A 107 18.97 -17.05 14.65
C THR A 107 18.30 -18.42 14.74
N LEU A 108 16.97 -18.46 14.57
CA LEU A 108 16.19 -19.69 14.55
C LEU A 108 16.21 -20.40 13.19
N HIS A 109 16.95 -19.88 12.20
CA HIS A 109 16.97 -20.39 10.83
C HIS A 109 15.55 -20.50 10.23
N ALA A 110 14.69 -19.53 10.55
CA ALA A 110 13.35 -19.44 10.00
C ALA A 110 13.41 -19.30 8.46
N PRO A 111 12.32 -19.63 7.73
CA PRO A 111 12.31 -19.59 6.28
C PRO A 111 12.82 -18.25 5.74
N PRO A 112 13.71 -18.26 4.72
CA PRO A 112 14.31 -17.05 4.17
C PRO A 112 13.31 -15.93 3.85
N MET A 113 12.11 -16.28 3.35
CA MET A 113 11.09 -15.29 3.03
C MET A 113 10.46 -14.65 4.28
N ALA A 114 10.20 -15.44 5.33
CA ALA A 114 9.63 -14.90 6.58
C ALA A 114 10.61 -13.93 7.25
N THR A 115 11.88 -14.32 7.33
CA THR A 115 12.97 -13.48 7.86
C THR A 115 13.16 -12.22 7.01
N SER A 116 13.17 -12.36 5.68
CA SER A 116 13.33 -11.23 4.76
C SER A 116 12.16 -10.25 4.84
N LEU A 117 10.92 -10.74 4.95
CA LEU A 117 9.75 -9.88 5.09
C LEU A 117 9.76 -9.13 6.43
N MET A 118 10.14 -9.78 7.54
CA MET A 118 10.31 -9.08 8.82
C MET A 118 11.39 -7.99 8.73
N PHE A 119 12.51 -8.27 8.06
CA PHE A 119 13.53 -7.24 7.77
C PHE A 119 12.98 -6.10 6.91
N CYS A 120 12.13 -6.41 5.92
CA CYS A 120 11.47 -5.40 5.11
C CYS A 120 10.56 -4.51 5.97
N TYR A 121 9.79 -5.07 6.93
CA TYR A 121 9.03 -4.26 7.88
C TYR A 121 9.93 -3.30 8.66
N PHE A 122 11.05 -3.78 9.19
CA PHE A 122 12.05 -2.95 9.87
C PHE A 122 12.56 -1.82 8.97
N SER A 123 13.19 -2.18 7.86
CA SER A 123 13.91 -1.24 6.99
C SER A 123 12.98 -0.28 6.26
N ASN A 124 11.79 -0.72 5.82
CA ASN A 124 10.79 0.16 5.21
C ASN A 124 10.22 1.15 6.22
N THR A 125 9.94 0.71 7.45
CA THR A 125 9.44 1.61 8.49
C THR A 125 10.51 2.64 8.87
N LEU A 126 11.79 2.25 8.86
CA LEU A 126 12.91 3.17 9.04
C LEU A 126 13.01 4.20 7.90
N VAL A 127 12.85 3.77 6.65
CA VAL A 127 12.76 4.68 5.49
C VAL A 127 11.59 5.65 5.64
N VAL A 128 10.41 5.15 6.02
CA VAL A 128 9.23 5.98 6.29
C VAL A 128 9.49 6.99 7.40
N PHE A 129 10.17 6.59 8.48
CA PHE A 129 10.57 7.49 9.56
C PHE A 129 11.40 8.66 9.02
N PHE A 130 12.45 8.37 8.25
CA PHE A 130 13.31 9.42 7.67
C PHE A 130 12.59 10.31 6.68
N ILE A 131 11.78 9.75 5.77
CA ILE A 131 10.98 10.53 4.83
C ILE A 131 10.03 11.45 5.59
N ASN A 132 9.36 10.92 6.63
CA ASN A 132 8.42 11.68 7.45
C ASN A 132 9.06 12.86 8.19
N LEU A 133 10.39 12.90 8.38
CA LEU A 133 11.06 14.08 8.94
C LEU A 133 10.83 15.31 8.04
N TYR A 134 10.79 15.13 6.72
CA TYR A 134 10.67 16.21 5.74
C TYR A 134 9.31 16.24 5.02
N TRP A 135 8.73 15.07 4.74
CA TRP A 135 7.51 14.94 3.94
C TRP A 135 6.66 13.76 4.40
N LYS A 136 5.38 14.00 4.70
CA LYS A 136 4.47 12.97 5.23
C LYS A 136 4.15 11.91 4.17
N ILE A 137 4.69 10.69 4.27
CA ILE A 137 4.39 9.58 3.36
C ILE A 137 3.32 8.64 3.94
N SER A 138 2.55 7.98 3.08
CA SER A 138 1.52 7.03 3.52
C SER A 138 2.11 5.67 3.91
N ILE A 139 2.26 5.44 5.21
CA ILE A 139 2.65 4.13 5.75
C ILE A 139 1.58 3.05 5.48
N HIS A 140 0.30 3.42 5.33
CA HIS A 140 -0.79 2.49 5.03
C HIS A 140 -0.65 1.90 3.62
N SER A 141 -0.38 2.76 2.64
CA SER A 141 -0.16 2.34 1.25
C SER A 141 1.12 1.48 1.13
N MET A 142 2.19 1.87 1.83
CA MET A 142 3.42 1.08 1.88
C MET A 142 3.23 -0.27 2.57
N GLY A 143 2.47 -0.28 3.67
CA GLY A 143 2.17 -1.45 4.50
C GLY A 143 1.30 -2.50 3.82
N ILE A 144 0.62 -2.16 2.71
CA ILE A 144 -0.06 -3.12 1.84
C ILE A 144 0.89 -3.60 0.74
N ALA A 145 1.60 -2.67 0.09
CA ALA A 145 2.46 -2.97 -1.04
C ALA A 145 3.65 -3.87 -0.68
N GLY A 146 4.28 -3.68 0.48
CA GLY A 146 5.40 -4.51 0.94
C GLY A 146 5.01 -6.00 1.09
N PRO A 147 4.02 -6.33 1.95
CA PRO A 147 3.49 -7.69 2.07
C PRO A 147 3.01 -8.30 0.76
N THR A 148 2.31 -7.51 -0.06
CA THR A 148 1.90 -7.93 -1.40
C THR A 148 3.10 -8.38 -2.25
N THR A 149 4.21 -7.65 -2.17
CA THR A 149 5.43 -7.98 -2.89
C THR A 149 6.02 -9.32 -2.46
N ALA A 150 6.13 -9.55 -1.15
CA ALA A 150 6.63 -10.82 -0.63
C ALA A 150 5.72 -12.00 -1.02
N LEU A 151 4.39 -11.82 -0.89
CA LEU A 151 3.41 -12.82 -1.32
C LEU A 151 3.50 -13.09 -2.82
N PHE A 152 3.68 -12.05 -3.64
CA PHE A 152 3.83 -12.19 -5.09
C PHE A 152 5.11 -12.95 -5.47
N ILE A 153 6.22 -12.77 -4.74
CA ILE A 153 7.44 -13.55 -4.99
C ILE A 153 7.23 -15.04 -4.70
N VAL A 154 6.45 -15.39 -3.67
CA VAL A 154 6.19 -16.79 -3.29
C VAL A 154 5.11 -17.45 -4.15
N PHE A 155 4.00 -16.75 -4.38
CA PHE A 155 2.78 -17.31 -4.96
C PHE A 155 2.50 -16.81 -6.39
N GLY A 156 3.43 -16.04 -6.96
CA GLY A 156 3.24 -15.38 -8.26
C GLY A 156 1.99 -14.51 -8.26
N PHE A 157 1.22 -14.61 -9.33
CA PHE A 157 -0.01 -13.86 -9.55
C PHE A 157 -1.04 -13.99 -8.41
N PHE A 158 -1.16 -15.13 -7.74
CA PHE A 158 -2.10 -15.25 -6.62
C PHE A 158 -1.68 -14.40 -5.41
N GLY A 159 -0.38 -14.14 -5.24
CA GLY A 159 0.14 -13.29 -4.19
C GLY A 159 -0.20 -11.80 -4.34
N SER A 160 -0.58 -11.35 -5.54
CA SER A 160 -0.96 -9.96 -5.79
C SER A 160 -2.42 -9.62 -5.47
N ILE A 161 -3.23 -10.57 -4.99
CA ILE A 161 -4.63 -10.30 -4.59
C ILE A 161 -4.69 -9.21 -3.50
N LEU A 162 -3.73 -9.19 -2.57
CA LEU A 162 -3.65 -8.16 -1.52
C LEU A 162 -3.49 -6.74 -2.10
N ALA A 163 -2.91 -6.60 -3.29
CA ALA A 163 -2.73 -5.32 -3.97
C ALA A 163 -4.06 -4.63 -4.29
N TRP A 164 -5.16 -5.37 -4.39
CA TRP A 164 -6.49 -4.82 -4.69
C TRP A 164 -7.02 -3.95 -3.55
N LEU A 165 -6.44 -4.04 -2.35
CA LEU A 165 -6.73 -3.08 -1.28
C LEU A 165 -6.09 -1.72 -1.52
N ILE A 166 -5.03 -1.62 -2.32
CA ILE A 166 -4.28 -0.37 -2.53
C ILE A 166 -5.18 0.76 -3.06
N PRO A 167 -5.98 0.58 -4.13
CA PRO A 167 -6.85 1.65 -4.62
C PRO A 167 -7.87 2.11 -3.57
N VAL A 168 -8.43 1.15 -2.81
CA VAL A 168 -9.44 1.40 -1.76
C VAL A 168 -8.83 2.18 -0.60
N VAL A 169 -7.61 1.82 -0.18
CA VAL A 169 -6.89 2.53 0.89
C VAL A 169 -6.43 3.90 0.43
N MET A 170 -5.88 4.02 -0.78
CA MET A 170 -5.52 5.34 -1.36
C MET A 170 -6.72 6.28 -1.32
N TRP A 171 -7.88 5.80 -1.75
CA TRP A 171 -9.13 6.56 -1.66
C TRP A 171 -9.47 6.95 -0.23
N SER A 172 -9.56 5.99 0.69
CA SER A 172 -9.91 6.26 2.09
C SER A 172 -8.99 7.32 2.71
N ARG A 173 -7.68 7.21 2.52
CA ARG A 173 -6.69 8.15 3.09
C ARG A 173 -6.78 9.56 2.50
N VAL A 174 -7.06 9.68 1.21
CA VAL A 174 -7.20 10.98 0.54
C VAL A 174 -8.57 11.60 0.82
N TYR A 175 -9.64 10.81 0.80
CA TYR A 175 -11.00 11.25 1.09
C TYR A 175 -11.13 11.77 2.53
N LEU A 176 -10.56 11.05 3.50
CA LEU A 176 -10.47 11.50 4.90
C LEU A 176 -9.46 12.64 5.12
N LYS A 177 -8.86 13.19 4.05
CA LYS A 177 -7.86 14.26 4.08
C LYS A 177 -6.64 13.96 4.96
N ARG A 178 -6.35 12.67 5.19
CA ARG A 178 -5.20 12.23 5.99
C ARG A 178 -3.90 12.30 5.18
N HIS A 179 -3.98 12.11 3.87
CA HIS A 179 -2.85 12.19 2.94
C HIS A 179 -3.26 12.85 1.61
N THR A 180 -2.26 13.35 0.87
CA THR A 180 -2.45 13.75 -0.54
C THR A 180 -2.24 12.57 -1.47
N MET A 181 -2.64 12.73 -2.74
CA MET A 181 -2.49 11.69 -3.75
C MET A 181 -1.01 11.30 -3.98
N SER A 182 -0.10 12.28 -4.00
CA SER A 182 1.33 12.01 -4.14
C SER A 182 1.89 11.20 -2.97
N GLN A 183 1.41 11.45 -1.74
CA GLN A 183 1.86 10.73 -0.54
C GLN A 183 1.44 9.25 -0.54
N VAL A 184 0.22 8.95 -1.00
CA VAL A 184 -0.27 7.56 -1.08
C VAL A 184 0.36 6.80 -2.26
N ILE A 185 0.53 7.45 -3.41
CA ILE A 185 1.22 6.85 -4.58
C ILE A 185 2.69 6.57 -4.26
N ALA A 186 3.40 7.53 -3.64
CA ALA A 186 4.79 7.32 -3.24
C ALA A 186 4.91 6.19 -2.22
N GLY A 187 4.02 6.13 -1.22
CA GLY A 187 4.01 5.06 -0.22
C GLY A 187 3.87 3.68 -0.84
N ALA A 188 2.89 3.48 -1.74
CA ALA A 188 2.72 2.20 -2.41
C ALA A 188 3.90 1.87 -3.35
N SER A 189 4.40 2.85 -4.10
CA SER A 189 5.54 2.66 -5.01
C SER A 189 6.79 2.21 -4.26
N LEU A 190 7.12 2.89 -3.15
CA LEU A 190 8.25 2.50 -2.30
C LEU A 190 8.03 1.12 -1.69
N GLY A 191 6.81 0.80 -1.24
CA GLY A 191 6.50 -0.51 -0.69
C GLY A 191 6.78 -1.65 -1.67
N PHE A 192 6.40 -1.50 -2.94
CA PHE A 192 6.72 -2.51 -3.96
C PHE A 192 8.21 -2.58 -4.29
N VAL A 193 8.81 -1.44 -4.61
CA VAL A 193 10.18 -1.38 -5.13
C VAL A 193 11.19 -1.72 -4.05
N PHE A 194 11.07 -1.14 -2.86
CA PHE A 194 12.05 -1.36 -1.79
C PHE A 194 11.96 -2.78 -1.26
N THR A 195 10.76 -3.33 -1.05
CA THR A 195 10.63 -4.73 -0.61
C THR A 195 11.19 -5.69 -1.65
N GLY A 196 10.93 -5.49 -2.94
CA GLY A 196 11.50 -6.32 -4.00
C GLY A 196 13.03 -6.28 -4.03
N ILE A 197 13.62 -5.09 -3.94
CA ILE A 197 15.08 -4.90 -3.91
C ILE A 197 15.69 -5.52 -2.65
N GLN A 198 15.10 -5.26 -1.49
CA GLN A 198 15.56 -5.80 -0.19
C GLN A 198 15.56 -7.32 -0.21
N ILE A 199 14.46 -7.95 -0.63
CA ILE A 199 14.36 -9.41 -0.73
C ILE A 199 15.41 -9.95 -1.71
N LYS A 200 15.57 -9.34 -2.90
CA LYS A 200 16.61 -9.76 -3.85
C LYS A 200 18.01 -9.73 -3.24
N ILE A 201 18.34 -8.63 -2.55
CA ILE A 201 19.64 -8.45 -1.90
C ILE A 201 19.82 -9.50 -0.80
N LEU A 202 18.86 -9.66 0.10
CA LEU A 202 18.95 -10.63 1.19
C LEU A 202 19.10 -12.06 0.65
N TYR A 203 18.32 -12.43 -0.37
CA TYR A 203 18.43 -13.74 -1.00
C TYR A 203 19.78 -13.95 -1.65
N GLY A 204 20.30 -12.99 -2.42
CA GLY A 204 21.59 -13.13 -3.09
C GLY A 204 22.78 -13.14 -2.13
N PHE A 205 22.79 -12.23 -1.14
CA PHE A 205 23.93 -12.03 -0.25
C PHE A 205 23.91 -12.97 0.96
N ILE A 206 22.76 -13.15 1.61
CA ILE A 206 22.64 -13.94 2.85
C ILE A 206 22.31 -15.39 2.52
N PHE A 207 21.27 -15.62 1.72
CA PHE A 207 20.78 -16.98 1.45
C PHE A 207 21.42 -17.64 0.22
N ARG A 208 22.25 -16.91 -0.54
CA ARG A 208 22.93 -17.36 -1.77
C ARG A 208 21.98 -17.90 -2.84
N ILE A 209 20.76 -17.36 -2.90
CA ILE A 209 19.73 -17.68 -3.89
C ILE A 209 19.57 -16.48 -4.83
N ASN A 210 19.64 -16.72 -6.15
CA ASN A 210 19.34 -15.68 -7.12
C ASN A 210 17.82 -15.62 -7.36
N LEU A 211 17.18 -14.54 -6.94
CA LEU A 211 15.77 -14.29 -7.23
C LEU A 211 15.61 -13.33 -8.40
N ASP A 212 14.84 -13.74 -9.40
CA ASP A 212 14.32 -12.82 -10.40
C ASP A 212 13.14 -12.03 -9.84
N VAL A 213 13.36 -10.74 -9.67
CA VAL A 213 12.35 -9.78 -9.19
C VAL A 213 11.84 -8.88 -10.30
N PHE A 214 12.27 -9.09 -11.54
CA PHE A 214 11.75 -8.36 -12.71
C PHE A 214 10.22 -8.42 -12.80
N PRO A 215 9.53 -9.54 -12.47
CA PRO A 215 8.06 -9.57 -12.49
C PRO A 215 7.37 -8.54 -11.58
N ILE A 216 8.04 -8.01 -10.55
CA ILE A 216 7.50 -6.96 -9.68
C ILE A 216 7.29 -5.65 -10.45
N PHE A 217 8.07 -5.39 -11.50
CA PHE A 217 7.87 -4.22 -12.36
C PHE A 217 6.44 -4.18 -12.92
N TRP A 218 5.94 -5.32 -13.40
CA TRP A 218 4.59 -5.42 -13.93
C TRP A 218 3.54 -5.19 -12.86
N LEU A 219 3.78 -5.68 -11.65
CA LEU A 219 2.91 -5.43 -10.50
C LEU A 219 2.84 -3.94 -10.13
N VAL A 220 4.00 -3.27 -10.06
CA VAL A 220 4.08 -1.83 -9.81
C VAL A 220 3.29 -1.07 -10.87
N TYR A 221 3.50 -1.38 -12.14
CA TYR A 221 2.80 -0.71 -13.22
C TYR A 221 1.29 -0.96 -13.14
N ALA A 222 0.85 -2.20 -12.91
CA ALA A 222 -0.56 -2.56 -12.83
C ALA A 222 -1.31 -1.79 -11.74
N PHE A 223 -0.71 -1.55 -10.58
CA PHE A 223 -1.38 -0.87 -9.46
C PHE A 223 -1.09 0.62 -9.38
N ILE A 224 0.10 1.08 -9.77
CA ILE A 224 0.48 2.49 -9.64
C ILE A 224 0.19 3.28 -10.93
N GLY A 225 0.34 2.65 -12.09
CA GLY A 225 0.13 3.29 -13.40
C GLY A 225 -1.25 3.95 -13.53
N PRO A 226 -2.37 3.22 -13.31
CA PRO A 226 -3.71 3.81 -13.37
C PRO A 226 -3.90 4.98 -12.39
N ALA A 227 -3.37 4.85 -11.16
CA ALA A 227 -3.44 5.89 -10.15
C ALA A 227 -2.73 7.18 -10.62
N ILE A 228 -1.54 7.06 -11.20
CA ILE A 228 -0.77 8.19 -11.73
C ILE A 228 -1.53 8.86 -12.87
N VAL A 229 -2.01 8.08 -13.85
CA VAL A 229 -2.73 8.61 -15.03
C VAL A 229 -3.96 9.41 -14.60
N LEU A 230 -4.80 8.85 -13.72
CA LEU A 230 -5.99 9.54 -13.22
C LEU A 230 -5.64 10.77 -12.40
N SER A 231 -4.57 10.71 -11.61
CA SER A 231 -4.13 11.86 -10.80
C SER A 231 -3.61 13.01 -11.65
N ILE A 232 -2.82 12.72 -12.69
CA ILE A 232 -2.37 13.72 -13.65
C ILE A 232 -3.58 14.30 -14.36
N ALA A 233 -4.47 13.47 -14.92
CA ALA A 233 -5.67 13.94 -15.62
C ALA A 233 -6.51 14.89 -14.74
N GLY A 234 -6.76 14.51 -13.48
CA GLY A 234 -7.51 15.33 -12.53
C GLY A 234 -6.83 16.64 -12.18
N TYR A 235 -5.50 16.62 -11.96
CA TYR A 235 -4.74 17.82 -11.64
C TYR A 235 -4.82 18.86 -12.77
N LEU A 236 -4.66 18.41 -14.01
CA LEU A 236 -4.77 19.29 -15.17
C LEU A 236 -6.19 19.87 -15.30
N ASN A 237 -7.22 19.08 -14.96
CA ASN A 237 -8.63 19.51 -14.96
C ASN A 237 -8.82 20.69 -14.01
N ASN A 238 -8.35 20.54 -12.77
CA ASN A 238 -8.57 21.51 -11.71
C ASN A 238 -7.80 22.82 -11.93
N LYS A 239 -6.70 22.78 -12.70
CA LYS A 239 -6.00 24.00 -13.14
C LYS A 239 -6.64 24.71 -14.35
N GLY A 240 -7.75 24.22 -14.88
CA GLY A 240 -8.39 24.81 -16.05
C GLY A 240 -7.49 24.83 -17.29
N MET A 241 -6.45 23.98 -17.33
CA MET A 241 -5.56 23.87 -18.49
C MET A 241 -6.33 23.18 -19.61
N LYS A 242 -6.97 24.01 -20.44
CA LYS A 242 -7.74 23.64 -21.64
C LYS A 242 -6.86 23.37 -22.85
N ASP A 243 -5.53 23.48 -22.72
CA ASP A 243 -4.62 23.31 -23.84
C ASP A 243 -4.71 21.89 -24.42
N GLY A 244 -5.28 21.80 -25.62
CA GLY A 244 -5.58 20.55 -26.31
C GLY A 244 -4.32 19.76 -26.67
N TYR A 245 -3.17 20.43 -26.81
CA TYR A 245 -1.88 19.78 -27.09
C TYR A 245 -1.41 18.95 -25.90
N THR A 246 -1.30 19.56 -24.72
CA THR A 246 -0.91 18.86 -23.48
C THR A 246 -1.82 17.65 -23.20
N ARG A 247 -3.12 17.76 -23.52
CA ARG A 247 -4.10 16.67 -23.39
C ARG A 247 -3.81 15.50 -24.34
N LYS A 248 -3.71 15.77 -25.64
CA LYS A 248 -3.48 14.73 -26.65
C LYS A 248 -2.18 13.99 -26.36
N THR A 249 -1.16 14.71 -25.92
CA THR A 249 0.14 14.14 -25.54
C THR A 249 0.04 13.14 -24.39
N ILE A 250 -0.71 13.46 -23.32
CA ILE A 250 -0.84 12.56 -22.16
C ILE A 250 -1.67 11.31 -22.49
N VAL A 251 -2.78 11.48 -23.21
CA VAL A 251 -3.60 10.34 -23.65
C VAL A 251 -2.80 9.46 -24.61
N PHE A 252 -2.03 10.06 -25.52
CA PHE A 252 -1.18 9.35 -26.47
C PHE A 252 -0.08 8.54 -25.77
N PHE A 253 0.69 9.15 -24.87
CA PHE A 253 1.72 8.43 -24.13
C PHE A 253 1.14 7.38 -23.16
N GLY A 254 -0.01 7.67 -22.55
CA GLY A 254 -0.73 6.69 -21.73
C GLY A 254 -1.18 5.48 -22.55
N PHE A 255 -1.75 5.72 -23.74
CA PHE A 255 -2.14 4.68 -24.67
C PHE A 255 -0.94 3.85 -25.14
N ILE A 256 0.15 4.50 -25.58
CA ILE A 256 1.39 3.80 -25.96
C ILE A 256 1.91 2.95 -24.80
N SER A 257 1.94 3.52 -23.59
CA SER A 257 2.42 2.80 -22.41
C SER A 257 1.59 1.55 -22.11
N ILE A 258 0.26 1.64 -22.22
CA ILE A 258 -0.65 0.49 -22.07
C ILE A 258 -0.43 -0.52 -23.21
N VAL A 259 -0.29 -0.08 -24.46
CA VAL A 259 -0.05 -0.99 -25.60
C VAL A 259 1.27 -1.75 -25.43
N ILE A 260 2.35 -1.05 -25.07
CA ILE A 260 3.65 -1.67 -24.77
C ILE A 260 3.51 -2.66 -23.62
N TYR A 261 2.79 -2.29 -22.56
CA TYR A 261 2.52 -3.19 -21.44
C TYR A 261 1.76 -4.44 -21.90
N LEU A 262 0.67 -4.29 -22.64
CA LEU A 262 -0.13 -5.43 -23.12
C LEU A 262 0.66 -6.35 -24.06
N TYR A 263 1.64 -5.80 -24.78
CA TYR A 263 2.52 -6.55 -25.67
C TYR A 263 3.63 -7.31 -24.92
N LEU A 264 4.21 -6.71 -23.88
CA LEU A 264 5.37 -7.26 -23.16
C LEU A 264 5.02 -8.00 -21.87
N ALA A 265 3.92 -7.65 -21.23
CA ALA A 265 3.57 -8.16 -19.92
C ALA A 265 3.01 -9.59 -20.01
N PRO A 266 3.34 -10.47 -19.06
CA PRO A 266 2.70 -11.77 -18.95
C PRO A 266 1.19 -11.63 -18.77
N ILE A 267 0.43 -12.64 -19.22
CA ILE A 267 -1.04 -12.61 -19.21
C ILE A 267 -1.64 -12.31 -17.82
N GLY A 268 -1.05 -12.85 -16.76
CA GLY A 268 -1.50 -12.60 -15.39
C GLY A 268 -1.37 -11.12 -15.00
N ALA A 269 -0.27 -10.47 -15.39
CA ALA A 269 -0.06 -9.05 -15.11
C ALA A 269 -1.00 -8.16 -15.93
N THR A 270 -1.35 -8.57 -17.14
CA THR A 270 -2.39 -7.93 -17.96
C THR A 270 -3.76 -8.01 -17.30
N VAL A 271 -4.15 -9.18 -16.79
CA VAL A 271 -5.41 -9.35 -16.05
C VAL A 271 -5.43 -8.43 -14.81
N PHE A 272 -4.31 -8.32 -14.07
CA PHE A 272 -4.23 -7.42 -12.92
C PHE A 272 -4.39 -5.94 -13.29
N LEU A 273 -3.75 -5.49 -14.38
CA LEU A 273 -3.91 -4.10 -14.86
C LEU A 273 -5.36 -3.79 -15.23
N LEU A 274 -6.04 -4.73 -15.90
CA LEU A 274 -7.45 -4.53 -16.28
C LEU A 274 -8.35 -4.44 -15.05
N ILE A 275 -8.20 -5.37 -14.10
CA ILE A 275 -9.01 -5.39 -12.89
C ILE A 275 -8.72 -4.16 -12.02
N SER A 276 -7.45 -3.82 -11.82
CA SER A 276 -7.06 -2.63 -11.05
C SER A 276 -7.59 -1.37 -11.72
N GLY A 277 -7.49 -1.26 -13.05
CA GLY A 277 -8.04 -0.15 -13.83
C GLY A 277 -9.54 0.02 -13.63
N CYS A 278 -10.31 -1.07 -13.74
CA CYS A 278 -11.75 -1.07 -13.43
C CYS A 278 -12.04 -0.63 -11.98
N LEU A 279 -11.25 -1.10 -11.03
CA LEU A 279 -11.39 -0.73 -9.62
C LEU A 279 -11.10 0.76 -9.38
N TYR A 280 -10.05 1.31 -9.98
CA TYR A 280 -9.73 2.74 -9.93
C TYR A 280 -10.87 3.59 -10.53
N VAL A 281 -11.45 3.15 -11.65
CA VAL A 281 -12.60 3.81 -12.28
C VAL A 281 -13.82 3.76 -11.37
N ALA A 282 -14.15 2.60 -10.81
CA ALA A 282 -15.27 2.44 -9.89
C ALA A 282 -15.12 3.33 -8.64
N ILE A 283 -13.92 3.37 -8.05
CA ILE A 283 -13.61 4.21 -6.90
C ILE A 283 -13.75 5.70 -7.25
N ALA A 284 -13.23 6.13 -8.41
CA ALA A 284 -13.35 7.51 -8.84
C ALA A 284 -14.80 7.95 -8.95
N PHE A 285 -15.69 7.17 -9.58
CA PHE A 285 -17.13 7.45 -9.60
C PHE A 285 -17.77 7.46 -8.22
N PHE A 286 -17.34 6.55 -7.32
CA PHE A 286 -17.81 6.51 -5.95
C PHE A 286 -17.41 7.75 -5.13
N SER A 287 -16.26 8.37 -5.44
CA SER A 287 -15.60 9.38 -4.59
C SER A 287 -16.23 10.78 -4.56
N SER A 288 -17.07 11.14 -5.55
CA SER A 288 -17.69 12.47 -5.79
C SER A 288 -16.86 13.49 -6.59
N PRO A 289 -17.49 14.59 -7.09
CA PRO A 289 -16.87 15.60 -7.97
C PRO A 289 -15.72 16.45 -7.42
N GLY A 290 -15.36 16.31 -6.13
CA GLY A 290 -14.19 16.99 -5.55
C GLY A 290 -12.95 16.11 -5.47
N PHE A 291 -13.05 14.84 -5.85
CA PHE A 291 -11.95 13.89 -5.75
C PHE A 291 -11.14 13.85 -7.04
N LEU A 292 -9.81 13.90 -6.92
CA LEU A 292 -8.91 14.06 -8.06
C LEU A 292 -9.13 13.04 -9.17
N TRP A 293 -9.38 11.77 -8.83
CA TRP A 293 -9.62 10.75 -9.86
C TRP A 293 -10.97 10.93 -10.56
N PHE A 294 -12.01 11.42 -9.89
CA PHE A 294 -13.30 11.72 -10.53
C PHE A 294 -13.12 12.79 -11.60
N ASP A 295 -12.43 13.88 -11.26
CA ASP A 295 -12.10 14.95 -12.21
C ASP A 295 -11.24 14.43 -13.37
N GLY A 296 -10.32 13.51 -13.07
CA GLY A 296 -9.50 12.84 -14.07
C GLY A 296 -10.33 12.04 -15.08
N ILE A 297 -11.30 11.25 -14.60
CA ILE A 297 -12.18 10.48 -15.47
C ILE A 297 -13.10 11.39 -16.29
N ARG A 298 -13.72 12.38 -15.66
CA ARG A 298 -14.57 13.34 -16.37
C ARG A 298 -13.81 14.01 -17.51
N ARG A 299 -12.56 14.42 -17.28
CA ARG A 299 -11.69 14.97 -18.32
C ARG A 299 -11.36 13.98 -19.45
N ILE A 300 -11.29 12.68 -19.17
CA ILE A 300 -11.08 11.64 -20.19
C ILE A 300 -12.36 11.43 -21.01
N LEU A 301 -13.53 11.37 -20.36
CA LEU A 301 -14.81 11.12 -21.00
C LEU A 301 -15.33 12.31 -21.82
N ASP A 302 -15.12 13.54 -21.34
CA ASP A 302 -15.45 14.77 -22.06
C ASP A 302 -14.42 15.07 -23.18
N ALA A 303 -13.76 14.04 -23.72
CA ALA A 303 -12.87 14.14 -24.87
C ALA A 303 -13.69 14.08 -26.16
N PRO A 304 -13.63 15.13 -27.01
CA PRO A 304 -14.22 15.06 -28.34
C PRO A 304 -13.50 14.03 -29.20
#